data_AF-A0A2W5CYZ1-F1
#
_entry.id   AF-A0A2W5CYZ1-F1
#
_cell.length_a   1.000
_cell.length_b   1.000
_cell.length_c   1.000
_cell.angle_alpha   90.00
_cell.angle_beta   90.00
_cell.angle_gamma   90.00
#
_symmetry.space_group_name_H-M   'P 1'
#
loop_
_entity.id
_entity.type
_entity.pdbx_description
1 polymer ?
#
loop_
_entity_poly.entity_id
_entity_poly.type
_entity_poly.pdbx_seq_one_letter_code
_entity_poly.pdbx_strand_id
1 'polypeptide(L)'
;MSQPIAQPDQDHLVSLAPISRAVFLRRLDELVALHLKAMGYPPEAFRQRRSLWLSNANHPHFTSLVALLHSPAEEPDPANPAQKIVGVCFGFQGSRGTWWYQQVSYGLLAANMPPEDVTETLSSYTEISE
;
A
#
# COMPACT_ATOMS: atom_id res chain seq x y z
N MET A 1 20.52 -21.54 24.22
CA MET A 1 19.22 -22.22 24.00
C MET A 1 18.55 -21.52 22.84
N SER A 2 18.63 -22.09 21.64
CA SER A 2 17.99 -21.53 20.45
C SER A 2 16.49 -21.72 20.56
N GLN A 3 15.70 -20.64 20.49
CA GLN A 3 14.26 -20.79 20.42
C GLN A 3 13.88 -21.45 19.10
N PRO A 4 12.88 -22.36 19.09
CA PRO A 4 12.39 -22.90 17.84
C PRO A 4 11.78 -21.78 17.01
N ILE A 5 12.07 -21.77 15.71
CA ILE A 5 11.34 -20.97 14.73
C ILE A 5 9.87 -21.40 14.84
N ALA A 6 8.96 -20.45 15.06
CA ALA A 6 7.54 -20.73 15.22
C ALA A 6 7.04 -21.59 14.05
N GLN A 7 6.43 -22.73 14.36
CA GLN A 7 5.72 -23.57 13.40
C GLN A 7 4.66 -22.68 12.71
N PRO A 8 4.51 -22.70 11.37
CA PRO A 8 3.40 -22.01 10.74
C PRO A 8 2.09 -22.50 11.38
N ASP A 9 1.26 -21.55 11.79
CA ASP A 9 -0.01 -21.79 12.47
C ASP A 9 -0.89 -22.70 11.59
N GLN A 10 -1.16 -23.93 12.04
CA GLN A 10 -1.95 -24.89 11.26
C GLN A 10 -3.42 -24.48 11.12
N ASP A 11 -3.88 -23.52 11.92
CA ASP A 11 -5.28 -23.09 11.98
C ASP A 11 -5.60 -21.90 11.08
N HIS A 12 -4.58 -21.25 10.49
CA HIS A 12 -4.75 -20.05 9.68
C HIS A 12 -3.91 -20.05 8.40
N LEU A 13 -4.50 -19.57 7.31
CA LEU A 13 -3.85 -19.33 6.03
C LEU A 13 -3.65 -17.83 5.82
N VAL A 14 -2.62 -17.48 5.04
CA VAL A 14 -2.45 -16.14 4.50
C VAL A 14 -2.68 -16.17 3.00
N SER A 15 -3.69 -15.43 2.54
CA SER A 15 -4.02 -15.30 1.12
C SER A 15 -3.99 -13.85 0.67
N LEU A 16 -3.59 -13.62 -0.58
CA LEU A 16 -3.67 -12.31 -1.21
C LEU A 16 -5.06 -12.09 -1.79
N ALA A 17 -5.66 -10.94 -1.50
CA ALA A 17 -6.95 -10.56 -2.05
C ALA A 17 -6.97 -9.10 -2.52
N PRO A 18 -7.55 -8.79 -3.69
CA PRO A 18 -7.77 -7.42 -4.12
C PRO A 18 -8.79 -6.74 -3.21
N ILE A 19 -8.52 -5.50 -2.82
CA ILE A 19 -9.40 -4.70 -1.97
C ILE A 19 -9.91 -3.51 -2.78
N SER A 20 -11.23 -3.33 -2.80
CA SER A 20 -11.83 -2.16 -3.46
C SER A 20 -11.46 -0.87 -2.72
N ARG A 21 -11.44 0.27 -3.42
CA ARG A 21 -11.24 1.59 -2.79
C ARG A 21 -12.18 1.82 -1.60
N ALA A 22 -13.44 1.41 -1.73
CA ALA A 22 -14.43 1.58 -0.67
C ALA A 22 -14.06 0.77 0.59
N VAL A 23 -13.61 -0.47 0.43
CA VAL A 23 -13.18 -1.31 1.57
C VAL A 23 -11.85 -0.80 2.14
N PHE A 24 -10.91 -0.39 1.28
CA PHE A 24 -9.63 0.23 1.69
C PHE A 24 -9.87 1.44 2.59
N LEU A 25 -10.76 2.35 2.18
CA LEU A 25 -11.10 3.54 2.98
C LEU A 25 -11.80 3.20 4.28
N ARG A 26 -12.65 2.15 4.31
CA ARG A 26 -13.27 1.67 5.56
C ARG A 26 -12.24 1.09 6.54
N ARG A 27 -11.19 0.44 6.03
CA ARG A 27 -10.12 -0.17 6.84
C ARG A 27 -8.85 0.67 6.94
N LEU A 28 -8.88 1.93 6.50
CA LEU A 28 -7.71 2.80 6.37
C LEU A 28 -6.88 2.87 7.65
N ASP A 29 -7.54 2.97 8.80
CA ASP A 29 -6.87 3.11 10.09
C ASP A 29 -6.05 1.87 10.45
N GLU A 30 -6.58 0.69 10.18
CA GLU A 30 -5.87 -0.58 10.38
C GLU A 30 -4.70 -0.72 9.42
N LEU A 31 -4.90 -0.37 8.15
CA LEU A 31 -3.88 -0.42 7.11
C LEU A 31 -2.70 0.50 7.45
N VAL A 32 -2.98 1.72 7.90
CA VAL A 32 -1.96 2.68 8.34
C VAL A 32 -1.24 2.18 9.59
N ALA A 33 -1.98 1.66 10.58
CA ALA A 33 -1.37 1.12 11.79
C ALA A 33 -0.44 -0.06 11.49
N LEU A 34 -0.85 -0.96 10.58
CA LEU A 34 -0.05 -2.07 10.11
C LEU A 34 1.24 -1.57 9.43
N HIS A 35 1.13 -0.62 8.50
CA HIS A 35 2.28 -0.05 7.81
C HIS A 35 3.27 0.63 8.77
N LEU A 36 2.79 1.47 9.71
CA LEU A 36 3.68 2.10 10.69
C LEU A 36 4.41 1.06 11.54
N LYS A 37 3.68 0.02 11.98
CA LYS A 37 4.27 -1.08 12.75
C LYS A 37 5.32 -1.85 11.95
N ALA A 38 5.02 -2.17 10.68
CA ALA A 38 5.93 -2.90 9.80
C ALA A 38 7.22 -2.11 9.52
N MET A 39 7.10 -0.80 9.32
CA MET A 39 8.22 0.10 9.01
C MET A 39 8.96 0.63 10.24
N GLY A 40 8.48 0.32 11.46
CA GLY A 40 9.06 0.84 12.70
C GLY A 40 8.88 2.36 12.88
N TYR A 41 7.84 2.94 12.27
CA TYR A 41 7.55 4.36 12.39
C TYR A 41 6.88 4.71 13.73
N PRO A 42 7.13 5.92 14.25
CA PRO A 42 6.52 6.38 15.50
C PRO A 42 4.99 6.54 15.35
N PRO A 43 4.19 6.22 16.39
CA PRO A 43 2.72 6.36 16.35
C PRO A 43 2.23 7.77 15.99
N GLU A 44 3.01 8.80 16.28
CA GLU A 44 2.73 10.21 15.98
C GLU A 44 2.56 10.46 14.46
N ALA A 45 3.19 9.63 13.62
CA ALA A 45 3.07 9.70 12.17
C ALA A 45 1.68 9.27 11.66
N PHE A 46 0.84 8.66 12.50
CA PHE A 46 -0.44 8.06 12.10
C PHE A 46 -1.36 9.05 11.38
N ARG A 47 -1.59 10.23 11.97
CA ARG A 47 -2.50 11.23 11.37
C ARG A 47 -2.01 11.70 10.00
N GLN A 48 -0.71 11.97 9.88
CA GLN A 48 -0.12 12.40 8.62
C GLN A 48 -0.21 11.28 7.56
N ARG A 49 0.15 10.04 7.94
CA ARG A 49 0.13 8.90 7.04
C ARG A 49 -1.28 8.56 6.57
N ARG A 50 -2.27 8.62 7.47
CA ARG A 50 -3.69 8.44 7.16
C ARG A 50 -4.19 9.46 6.14
N SER A 51 -3.89 10.75 6.35
CA SER A 51 -4.28 11.81 5.40
C SER A 51 -3.63 11.60 4.03
N LEU A 52 -2.36 11.21 4.00
CA LEU A 52 -1.65 10.90 2.75
C LEU A 52 -2.31 9.73 2.01
N TRP A 53 -2.55 8.61 2.70
CA TRP A 53 -3.14 7.42 2.07
C TRP A 53 -4.59 7.66 1.61
N LEU A 54 -5.35 8.48 2.34
CA LEU A 54 -6.66 8.95 1.89
C LEU A 54 -6.56 9.76 0.58
N SER A 55 -5.60 10.67 0.49
CA SER A 55 -5.34 11.43 -0.75
C SER A 55 -4.95 10.50 -1.89
N ASN A 56 -4.04 9.54 -1.63
CA ASN A 56 -3.56 8.58 -2.61
C ASN A 56 -4.70 7.73 -3.19
N ALA A 57 -5.64 7.30 -2.33
CA ALA A 57 -6.80 6.54 -2.73
C ALA A 57 -7.72 7.28 -3.73
N ASN A 58 -7.66 8.61 -3.79
CA ASN A 58 -8.46 9.42 -4.71
C ASN A 58 -7.80 9.66 -6.07
N HIS A 59 -6.55 9.20 -6.28
CA HIS A 59 -5.92 9.31 -7.59
C HIS A 59 -6.51 8.32 -8.60
N PRO A 60 -6.46 8.65 -9.91
CA PRO A 60 -6.87 7.74 -10.97
C PRO A 60 -6.14 6.40 -10.90
N HIS A 61 -6.82 5.36 -11.36
CA HIS A 61 -6.30 3.98 -11.40
C HIS A 61 -5.82 3.43 -10.06
N PHE A 62 -6.39 3.92 -8.94
CA PHE A 62 -6.12 3.35 -7.63
C PHE A 62 -6.50 1.86 -7.59
N THR A 63 -5.52 1.02 -7.25
CA THR A 63 -5.66 -0.42 -7.05
C THR A 63 -4.95 -0.82 -5.76
N SER A 64 -5.43 -1.85 -5.09
CA SER A 64 -4.82 -2.32 -3.84
C SER A 64 -5.00 -3.82 -3.66
N LEU A 65 -4.01 -4.42 -3.03
CA LEU A 65 -3.95 -5.81 -2.59
C LEU A 65 -3.68 -5.84 -1.09
N VAL A 66 -4.25 -6.82 -0.41
CA VAL A 66 -3.97 -7.11 0.99
C VAL A 66 -3.59 -8.57 1.17
N ALA A 67 -2.74 -8.84 2.14
CA ALA A 67 -2.57 -10.19 2.68
C ALA A 67 -3.51 -10.35 3.87
N LEU A 68 -4.38 -11.36 3.82
CA LEU A 68 -5.38 -11.64 4.85
C LEU A 68 -5.04 -12.93 5.58
N LEU A 69 -5.10 -12.88 6.90
CA LEU A 69 -5.11 -14.05 7.75
C LEU A 69 -6.56 -14.53 7.95
N HIS A 70 -6.84 -15.78 7.59
CA HIS A 70 -8.18 -16.37 7.69
C HIS A 70 -8.11 -17.88 7.98
N SER A 71 -9.22 -18.48 8.40
CA SER A 71 -9.30 -19.93 8.58
C SER A 71 -9.25 -20.65 7.22
N PRO A 72 -8.65 -21.85 7.12
CA PRO A 72 -8.71 -22.68 5.91
C PRO A 72 -10.14 -22.99 5.40
N ALA A 73 -11.15 -22.89 6.26
CA ALA A 73 -12.55 -23.15 5.91
C ALA A 73 -13.28 -21.91 5.32
N GLU A 74 -12.64 -20.74 5.33
CA GLU A 74 -13.20 -19.48 4.85
C GLU A 74 -12.42 -18.98 3.63
N GLU A 75 -13.12 -18.39 2.66
CA GLU A 75 -12.48 -17.63 1.58
C GLU A 75 -11.95 -16.28 2.10
N PRO A 76 -10.85 -15.76 1.53
CA PRO A 76 -10.32 -14.45 1.90
C PRO A 76 -11.29 -13.34 1.47
N ASP A 77 -11.85 -12.63 2.45
CA ASP A 77 -12.73 -11.48 2.27
C ASP A 77 -12.17 -10.23 2.97
N PRO A 78 -11.56 -9.28 2.23
CA PRO A 78 -11.06 -8.03 2.79
C PRO A 78 -12.12 -7.17 3.51
N ALA A 79 -13.41 -7.36 3.18
CA ALA A 79 -14.51 -6.65 3.79
C ALA A 79 -14.95 -7.26 5.13
N ASN A 80 -14.54 -8.48 5.44
CA ASN A 80 -14.81 -9.13 6.71
C ASN A 80 -13.82 -8.64 7.79
N PRO A 81 -14.29 -7.91 8.83
CA PRO A 81 -13.40 -7.42 9.88
C PRO A 81 -12.84 -8.52 10.79
N ALA A 82 -13.42 -9.73 10.77
CA ALA A 82 -12.87 -10.88 11.50
C ALA A 82 -11.58 -11.41 10.84
N GLN A 83 -11.41 -11.20 9.53
CA GLN A 83 -10.19 -11.55 8.82
C GLN A 83 -9.17 -10.40 8.91
N LYS A 84 -8.06 -10.70 9.57
CA LYS A 84 -7.04 -9.71 9.91
C LYS A 84 -6.18 -9.40 8.70
N ILE A 85 -5.96 -8.11 8.41
CA ILE A 85 -4.99 -7.73 7.38
C ILE A 85 -3.59 -7.79 7.99
N VAL A 86 -2.69 -8.52 7.33
CA VAL A 86 -1.30 -8.73 7.75
C VAL A 86 -0.29 -8.18 6.76
N GLY A 87 -0.75 -7.70 5.59
CA GLY A 87 0.06 -6.97 4.61
C GLY A 87 -0.83 -6.11 3.72
N VAL A 88 -0.28 -5.02 3.18
CA VAL A 88 -0.97 -4.13 2.25
C VAL A 88 -0.02 -3.66 1.17
N CYS A 89 -0.53 -3.50 -0.03
CA CYS A 89 0.11 -2.77 -1.10
C CYS A 89 -0.97 -2.03 -1.88
N PHE A 90 -0.68 -0.84 -2.38
CA PHE A 90 -1.55 -0.13 -3.30
C PHE A 90 -0.74 0.68 -4.29
N GLY A 91 -1.35 0.92 -5.44
CA GLY A 91 -0.78 1.80 -6.45
C GLY A 91 -1.83 2.68 -7.10
N PHE A 92 -1.38 3.79 -7.65
CA PHE A 92 -2.20 4.76 -8.36
C PHE A 92 -1.36 5.45 -9.44
N GLN A 93 -2.03 6.04 -10.43
CA GLN A 93 -1.33 6.83 -11.42
C GLN A 93 -0.83 8.13 -10.79
N GLY A 94 0.49 8.33 -10.80
CA GLY A 94 1.11 9.54 -10.29
C GLY A 94 0.79 10.75 -11.15
N SER A 95 0.99 11.95 -10.60
CA SER A 95 0.72 13.20 -11.31
C SER A 95 1.70 14.28 -10.89
N ARG A 96 1.74 15.41 -11.60
CA ARG A 96 2.61 16.55 -11.21
C ARG A 96 2.41 17.05 -9.78
N GLY A 97 1.27 16.75 -9.16
CA GLY A 97 0.97 17.07 -7.77
C GLY A 97 1.47 16.05 -6.73
N THR A 98 1.89 14.86 -7.14
CA THR A 98 2.39 13.83 -6.23
C THR A 98 3.89 14.03 -5.99
N TRP A 99 4.33 13.78 -4.76
CA TRP A 99 5.71 14.03 -4.37
C TRP A 99 6.69 13.15 -5.16
N TRP A 100 6.37 11.88 -5.37
CA TRP A 100 7.26 10.96 -6.08
C TRP A 100 7.40 11.32 -7.56
N TYR A 101 6.32 11.76 -8.23
CA TYR A 101 6.39 12.36 -9.57
C TYR A 101 7.48 13.43 -9.63
N GLN A 102 7.45 14.37 -8.69
CA GLN A 102 8.38 15.49 -8.67
C GLN A 102 9.81 15.00 -8.49
N GLN A 103 10.05 14.05 -7.57
CA GLN A 103 11.39 13.48 -7.38
C GLN A 103 11.93 12.79 -8.63
N VAL A 104 11.11 11.96 -9.28
CA VAL A 104 11.51 11.25 -10.51
C VAL A 104 11.73 12.25 -11.64
N SER A 105 10.82 13.21 -11.82
CA SER A 105 10.94 14.28 -12.82
C SER A 105 12.23 15.08 -12.66
N TYR A 106 12.55 15.50 -11.43
CA TYR A 106 13.81 16.19 -11.13
C TYR A 106 15.03 15.32 -11.43
N GLY A 107 15.00 14.03 -11.05
CA GLY A 107 16.09 13.10 -11.33
C GLY A 107 16.35 12.90 -12.83
N LEU A 108 15.29 12.74 -13.62
CA LEU A 108 15.40 12.56 -15.07
C LEU A 108 15.92 13.82 -15.78
N LEU A 109 15.43 15.00 -15.38
CA LEU A 109 15.94 16.28 -15.90
C LEU A 109 17.41 16.49 -15.53
N ALA A 110 17.81 16.17 -14.30
CA ALA A 110 19.20 16.24 -13.86
C ALA A 110 20.12 15.27 -14.62
N ALA A 111 19.56 14.17 -15.13
CA ALA A 111 20.24 13.22 -16.02
C ALA A 111 20.28 13.68 -17.50
N ASN A 112 19.88 14.91 -17.80
CA ASN A 112 19.79 15.49 -19.15
C ASN A 112 18.80 14.79 -20.08
N MET A 113 17.77 14.13 -19.55
CA MET A 113 16.66 13.66 -20.37
C MET A 113 15.85 14.87 -20.91
N PRO A 114 15.50 14.90 -22.20
CA PRO A 114 14.67 15.97 -22.77
C PRO A 114 13.32 16.12 -22.03
N PRO A 115 12.82 17.35 -21.78
CA PRO A 115 11.57 17.56 -21.04
C PRO A 115 10.33 16.85 -21.63
N GLU A 116 10.28 16.70 -22.95
CA GLU A 116 9.26 15.94 -23.67
C GLU A 116 9.29 14.45 -23.31
N ASP A 117 10.49 13.84 -23.30
CA ASP A 117 10.69 12.44 -22.95
C ASP A 117 10.37 12.18 -21.46
N VAL A 118 10.71 13.13 -20.57
CA VAL A 118 10.31 13.07 -19.16
C VAL A 118 8.78 13.08 -19.04
N THR A 119 8.12 13.95 -19.78
CA THR A 119 6.65 14.07 -19.74
C THR A 119 5.98 12.81 -20.27
N GLU A 120 6.48 12.26 -21.37
CA GLU A 120 5.99 11.01 -21.95
C GLU A 120 6.19 9.83 -20.99
N THR A 121 7.39 9.68 -20.43
CA THR A 121 7.72 8.62 -19.47
C THR A 121 6.82 8.65 -18.24
N LEU A 122 6.56 9.84 -17.71
CA LEU A 122 5.74 10.02 -16.51
C LEU A 122 4.23 10.11 -16.80
N SER A 123 3.79 9.96 -18.05
CA SER A 123 2.37 10.05 -18.42
C SER A 123 1.53 8.84 -17.97
N SER A 124 2.17 7.68 -17.78
CA SER A 124 1.49 6.39 -17.51
C SER A 124 2.14 5.56 -16.41
N TYR A 125 3.08 6.11 -15.65
CA TYR A 125 3.71 5.39 -14.54
C TYR A 125 2.77 5.24 -13.32
N THR A 126 3.05 4.21 -12.52
CA THR A 126 2.32 3.93 -11.27
C THR A 126 3.22 4.23 -10.08
N GLU A 127 2.70 4.95 -9.10
CA GLU A 127 3.30 5.06 -7.77
C GLU A 127 2.80 3.90 -6.91
N ILE A 128 3.71 3.26 -6.16
CA ILE A 128 3.39 2.11 -5.31
C ILE A 128 3.70 2.47 -3.85
N SER A 129 2.87 1.97 -2.94
CA SER A 129 3.09 2.01 -1.49
C SER A 129 2.76 0.64 -0.88
N GLU A 130 3.56 0.23 0.09
CA GLU A 130 3.46 -1.05 0.83
C GLU A 130 3.62 -0.82 2.34
#